data_AF-A0A177CWC3-F1
#
_entry.id   AF-A0A177CWC3-F1
#
_cell.length_a   1.000
_cell.length_b   1.000
_cell.length_c   1.000
_cell.angle_alpha   90.00
_cell.angle_beta   90.00
_cell.angle_gamma   90.00
#
_symmetry.space_group_name_H-M   'P 1'
#
loop_
_entity.id
_entity.type
_entity.pdbx_description
1 polymer ?
#
loop_
_entity_poly.entity_id
_entity_poly.type
_entity_poly.pdbx_seq_one_letter_code
_entity_poly.pdbx_strand_id
1 'polypeptide(L)'
;MCHYTIKFFECDHKTDDNVKGCSLWGQTGTHCDIDNPVVRKRRDCSIRSENFTGPCPRCESRERAQILRDQEHRTRIEKEQGVERTRIENEKEEARARKQKQEEKRAVFERAREEELLRMDLEKARLADQEEQRRNAEAHEAHLRRVQEEPDAAWRAEHEYKDFTETHTSITHTKTTYTTTTIGESSSPSPPPPPPPPPPPPPPPPPPAPAVPLLDFSQPPKEQSYGHHFIGTRRQPVHASQKLAAEHPLSPTAPFTLRSPQTLVRLPTAVKPSPQSSPSSTSGLSGLSPGRQKLRSRPPPKEAPQGDFASELQATWNRRGIRHETDEDDDDGITTASISPSESASQIGGEAPKGWRG
;
A
#
# COMPACT_ATOMS: atom_id res chain seq x y z
N MET A 1 27.18 -58.98 -13.61
CA MET A 1 27.76 -59.02 -14.98
C MET A 1 27.18 -60.21 -15.70
N CYS A 2 26.86 -60.07 -17.00
CA CYS A 2 26.36 -61.17 -17.80
C CYS A 2 27.53 -61.81 -18.57
N HIS A 3 27.47 -63.12 -18.73
CA HIS A 3 28.31 -63.84 -19.68
C HIS A 3 27.47 -64.06 -20.93
N TYR A 4 27.95 -63.59 -22.08
CA TYR A 4 27.22 -63.76 -23.33
C TYR A 4 28.20 -63.99 -24.49
N THR A 5 27.76 -64.79 -25.45
CA THR A 5 28.55 -65.13 -26.63
C THR A 5 27.99 -64.35 -27.80
N ILE A 6 28.83 -63.55 -28.46
CA ILE A 6 28.49 -62.92 -29.73
C ILE A 6 29.02 -63.81 -30.84
N LYS A 7 28.17 -64.08 -31.82
CA LYS A 7 28.54 -64.77 -33.04
C LYS A 7 28.82 -63.75 -34.13
N PHE A 8 29.96 -63.88 -34.77
CA PHE A 8 30.36 -63.06 -35.90
C PHE A 8 30.41 -63.93 -37.15
N PHE A 9 29.95 -63.36 -38.27
CA PHE A 9 30.20 -63.93 -39.58
C PHE A 9 31.62 -63.60 -40.05
N GLU A 10 32.09 -64.26 -41.11
CA GLU A 10 33.42 -64.02 -41.71
C GLU A 10 33.63 -62.59 -42.23
N CYS A 11 32.52 -61.89 -42.51
CA CYS A 11 32.46 -60.47 -42.84
C CYS A 11 32.60 -59.53 -41.63
N ASP A 12 32.94 -60.06 -40.45
CA ASP A 12 33.15 -59.34 -39.18
C ASP A 12 31.92 -58.58 -38.64
N HIS A 13 30.71 -58.80 -39.18
CA HIS A 13 29.48 -58.28 -38.56
C HIS A 13 28.80 -59.32 -37.67
N LYS A 14 28.08 -58.83 -36.65
CA LYS A 14 27.36 -59.66 -35.68
C LYS A 14 26.18 -60.35 -36.35
N THR A 15 25.89 -61.58 -35.95
CA THR A 15 24.74 -62.34 -36.49
C THR A 15 23.39 -61.66 -36.30
N ASP A 16 23.29 -60.76 -35.31
CA ASP A 16 22.05 -60.05 -34.97
C ASP A 16 21.98 -58.65 -35.60
N ASP A 17 23.05 -58.17 -36.26
CA ASP A 17 23.06 -56.86 -36.91
C ASP A 17 22.39 -56.94 -38.29
N ASN A 18 21.55 -55.95 -38.56
CA ASN A 18 20.85 -55.88 -39.85
C ASN A 18 21.89 -55.59 -40.94
N VAL A 19 22.02 -56.49 -41.92
CA VAL A 19 23.12 -56.58 -42.91
C VAL A 19 23.16 -55.40 -43.92
N LYS A 20 22.36 -54.34 -43.68
CA LYS A 20 22.35 -53.09 -44.46
C LYS A 20 23.67 -52.33 -44.24
N GLY A 21 24.70 -52.74 -44.99
CA GLY A 21 26.05 -52.18 -44.91
C GLY A 21 27.17 -53.23 -44.93
N CYS A 22 26.87 -54.52 -45.10
CA CYS A 22 27.92 -55.54 -45.22
C CYS A 22 28.82 -55.26 -46.41
N SER A 23 30.12 -55.08 -46.17
CA SER A 23 31.14 -54.85 -47.20
C SER A 23 31.21 -55.99 -48.22
N LEU A 24 30.98 -57.23 -47.77
CA LEU A 24 30.94 -58.43 -48.61
C LEU A 24 29.68 -58.52 -49.48
N TRP A 25 28.57 -57.89 -49.09
CA TRP A 25 27.39 -57.77 -49.94
C TRP A 25 27.69 -56.95 -51.19
N GLY A 26 28.42 -55.84 -51.05
CA GLY A 26 28.82 -55.00 -52.18
C GLY A 26 29.72 -55.70 -53.19
N GLN A 27 30.47 -56.73 -52.76
CA GLN A 27 31.39 -57.49 -53.63
C GLN A 27 30.75 -58.73 -54.25
N THR A 28 29.90 -59.44 -53.50
CA THR A 28 29.40 -60.77 -53.92
C THR A 28 27.93 -60.79 -54.33
N GLY A 29 27.16 -59.76 -53.96
CA GLY A 29 25.71 -59.72 -54.19
C GLY A 29 24.93 -60.83 -53.45
N THR A 30 25.56 -61.51 -52.50
CA THR A 30 24.95 -62.57 -51.67
C THR A 30 24.86 -62.14 -50.21
N HIS A 31 23.64 -62.15 -49.66
CA HIS A 31 23.32 -61.52 -48.38
C HIS A 31 23.79 -62.49 -47.31
N CYS A 32 24.53 -62.01 -46.32
CA CYS A 32 25.00 -62.81 -45.19
C CYS A 32 23.85 -63.15 -44.22
N ASP A 33 22.66 -63.45 -44.76
CA ASP A 33 21.52 -63.85 -43.97
C ASP A 33 21.68 -65.31 -43.53
N ILE A 34 21.56 -65.56 -42.23
CA ILE A 34 21.59 -66.92 -41.70
C ILE A 34 20.36 -67.72 -42.16
N ASP A 35 19.26 -67.00 -42.44
CA ASP A 35 18.00 -67.57 -42.91
C ASP A 35 17.99 -67.79 -44.43
N ASN A 36 18.99 -67.29 -45.16
CA ASN A 36 19.12 -67.58 -46.59
C ASN A 36 19.64 -69.02 -46.77
N PRO A 37 18.84 -69.93 -47.35
CA PRO A 37 19.21 -71.34 -47.50
C PRO A 37 20.43 -71.55 -48.41
N VAL A 38 20.77 -70.58 -49.26
CA VAL A 38 21.97 -70.61 -50.11
C VAL A 38 23.24 -70.43 -49.28
N VAL A 39 23.21 -69.55 -48.29
CA VAL A 39 24.32 -69.32 -47.35
C VAL A 39 24.45 -70.48 -46.39
N ARG A 40 23.32 -70.99 -45.88
CA ARG A 40 23.29 -72.15 -44.97
C ARG A 40 23.84 -73.45 -45.57
N LYS A 41 23.85 -73.57 -46.91
CA LYS A 41 24.46 -74.70 -47.62
C LYS A 41 25.95 -74.54 -47.92
N ARG A 42 26.51 -73.32 -47.81
CA ARG A 42 27.96 -73.13 -47.94
C ARG A 42 28.64 -73.72 -46.71
N ARG A 43 29.52 -74.70 -46.93
CA ARG A 43 30.34 -75.30 -45.85
C ARG A 43 31.38 -74.33 -45.30
N ASP A 44 31.57 -73.21 -45.99
CA ASP A 44 32.68 -72.30 -45.78
C ASP A 44 32.26 -71.11 -44.90
N CYS A 45 31.02 -71.05 -44.41
CA CYS A 45 30.62 -69.98 -43.49
C CYS A 45 31.08 -70.33 -42.07
N SER A 46 32.32 -69.97 -41.70
CA SER A 46 32.80 -70.14 -40.33
C SER A 46 32.18 -69.10 -39.40
N ILE A 47 31.49 -69.56 -38.36
CA ILE A 47 30.93 -68.69 -37.32
C ILE A 47 31.96 -68.60 -36.20
N ARG A 48 32.58 -67.43 -36.04
CA ARG A 48 33.46 -67.15 -34.90
C ARG A 48 32.59 -66.79 -33.70
N SER A 49 32.80 -67.46 -32.59
CA SER A 49 32.07 -67.24 -31.34
C SER A 49 33.04 -66.72 -30.29
N GLU A 50 32.83 -65.49 -29.83
CA GLU A 50 33.65 -64.86 -28.79
C GLU A 50 32.82 -64.70 -27.51
N ASN A 51 33.40 -65.10 -26.38
CA ASN A 51 32.77 -64.97 -25.07
C ASN A 51 33.13 -63.63 -24.44
N PHE A 52 32.12 -62.83 -24.12
CA PHE A 52 32.29 -61.54 -23.45
C PHE A 52 31.73 -61.58 -22.03
N THR A 53 32.44 -60.90 -21.14
CA THR A 53 32.02 -60.60 -19.78
C THR A 53 31.68 -59.12 -19.68
N GLY A 54 30.41 -58.79 -19.46
CA GLY A 54 29.95 -57.41 -19.41
C GLY A 54 28.42 -57.28 -19.37
N PRO A 55 27.87 -56.08 -19.50
CA PRO A 55 26.45 -55.94 -19.79
C PRO A 55 26.19 -56.47 -21.20
N CYS A 56 25.30 -57.46 -21.32
CA CYS A 56 24.88 -57.90 -22.65
C CYS A 56 24.00 -56.81 -23.31
N PRO A 57 23.82 -56.81 -24.63
CA PRO A 57 23.00 -55.80 -25.33
C PRO A 57 21.59 -55.65 -24.76
N ARG A 58 21.01 -56.75 -24.24
CA ARG A 58 19.70 -56.74 -23.60
C ARG A 58 19.72 -56.06 -22.22
N CYS A 59 20.78 -56.24 -21.45
CA CYS A 59 20.99 -55.54 -20.19
C CYS A 59 21.26 -54.05 -20.42
N GLU A 60 22.10 -53.68 -21.40
CA GLU A 60 22.31 -52.28 -21.77
C GLU A 60 21.02 -51.61 -22.24
N SER A 61 20.24 -52.29 -23.09
CA SER A 61 18.95 -51.78 -23.56
C SER A 61 17.97 -51.56 -22.40
N ARG A 62 17.92 -52.48 -21.44
CA ARG A 62 17.10 -52.35 -20.23
C ARG A 62 17.56 -51.17 -19.35
N GLU A 63 18.87 -51.00 -19.18
CA GLU A 63 19.45 -49.89 -18.41
C GLU A 63 19.15 -48.54 -19.07
N ARG A 64 19.35 -48.41 -20.39
CA ARG A 64 18.98 -47.21 -21.15
C ARG A 64 17.49 -46.89 -21.03
N ALA A 65 16.63 -47.91 -21.14
CA ALA A 65 15.19 -47.73 -20.96
C ALA A 65 14.82 -47.29 -19.53
N GLN A 66 15.58 -47.72 -18.51
CA GLN A 66 15.38 -47.29 -17.13
C GLN A 66 15.80 -45.84 -16.94
N ILE A 67 16.97 -45.43 -17.46
CA ILE A 67 17.44 -44.05 -17.42
C ILE A 67 16.44 -43.10 -18.11
N LEU A 68 15.88 -43.50 -19.25
CA LEU A 68 14.86 -42.70 -19.95
C LEU A 68 13.58 -42.53 -19.13
N ARG A 69 13.09 -43.59 -18.48
CA ARG A 69 11.94 -43.50 -17.58
C ARG A 69 12.22 -42.60 -16.37
N ASP A 70 13.42 -42.68 -15.81
CA ASP A 70 13.82 -41.84 -14.67
C ASP A 70 13.94 -40.36 -15.09
N GLN A 71 14.46 -40.10 -16.29
CA GLN A 71 14.48 -38.75 -16.87
C GLN A 71 13.06 -38.22 -17.09
N GLU A 72 12.18 -39.01 -17.71
CA GLU A 72 10.79 -38.63 -17.93
C GLU A 72 10.09 -38.32 -16.60
N HIS A 73 10.26 -39.18 -15.59
CA HIS A 73 9.71 -38.98 -14.26
C HIS A 73 10.22 -37.70 -13.60
N ARG A 74 11.52 -37.38 -13.70
CA ARG A 74 12.08 -36.12 -13.20
C ARG A 74 11.46 -34.91 -13.91
N THR A 75 11.37 -34.93 -15.24
CA THR A 75 10.76 -33.82 -15.99
C THR A 75 9.28 -33.64 -15.65
N ARG A 76 8.57 -34.72 -15.32
CA ARG A 76 7.18 -34.65 -14.86
C ARG A 76 7.08 -33.97 -13.50
N ILE A 77 7.91 -34.37 -12.52
CA ILE A 77 7.95 -33.72 -11.20
C ILE A 77 8.31 -32.23 -11.33
N GLU A 78 9.28 -31.88 -12.16
CA GLU A 78 9.68 -30.48 -12.38
C GLU A 78 8.54 -29.65 -12.98
N LYS A 79 7.79 -30.21 -13.92
CA LYS A 79 6.59 -29.56 -14.49
C LYS A 79 5.49 -29.39 -13.44
N GLU A 80 5.19 -30.43 -12.66
CA GLU A 80 4.20 -30.38 -11.58
C GLU A 80 4.57 -29.33 -10.53
N GLN A 81 5.85 -29.28 -10.11
CA GLN A 81 6.35 -28.23 -9.22
C GLN A 81 6.32 -26.84 -9.86
N GLY A 82 6.54 -26.73 -11.17
CA GLY A 82 6.40 -25.48 -11.92
C GLY A 82 4.97 -24.93 -11.86
N VAL A 83 3.99 -25.79 -12.14
CA VAL A 83 2.56 -25.45 -12.05
C VAL A 83 2.18 -25.04 -10.63
N GLU A 84 2.61 -25.80 -9.62
CA GLU A 84 2.30 -25.48 -8.23
C GLU A 84 2.93 -24.14 -7.79
N ARG A 85 4.16 -23.85 -8.21
CA ARG A 85 4.79 -22.54 -7.97
C ARG A 85 3.98 -21.39 -8.56
N THR A 86 3.53 -21.53 -9.81
CA THR A 86 2.69 -20.50 -10.45
C THR A 86 1.34 -20.33 -9.75
N ARG A 87 0.74 -21.41 -9.25
CA ARG A 87 -0.51 -21.36 -8.48
C ARG A 87 -0.34 -20.58 -7.18
N ILE A 88 0.71 -20.87 -6.42
CA ILE A 88 1.04 -20.17 -5.16
C ILE A 88 1.33 -18.69 -5.41
N GLU A 89 1.99 -18.36 -6.52
CA GLU A 89 2.27 -16.96 -6.89
C GLU A 89 0.99 -16.20 -7.22
N ASN A 90 0.10 -16.78 -8.03
CA ASN A 90 -1.21 -16.19 -8.34
C ASN A 90 -2.06 -15.98 -7.07
N GLU A 91 -2.11 -16.96 -6.16
CA GLU A 91 -2.85 -16.84 -4.89
C GLU A 91 -2.29 -15.71 -4.01
N LYS A 92 -0.96 -15.55 -3.98
CA LYS A 92 -0.31 -14.44 -3.27
C LYS A 92 -0.63 -13.09 -3.88
N GLU A 93 -0.70 -13.00 -5.21
CA GLU A 93 -1.08 -11.78 -5.92
C GLU A 93 -2.54 -11.41 -5.62
N GLU A 94 -3.45 -12.37 -5.70
CA GLU A 94 -4.86 -12.16 -5.33
C GLU A 94 -5.02 -11.71 -3.86
N ALA A 95 -4.27 -12.31 -2.94
CA ALA A 95 -4.27 -11.92 -1.54
C ALA A 95 -3.79 -10.47 -1.33
N ARG A 96 -2.75 -10.05 -2.07
CA ARG A 96 -2.27 -8.65 -2.06
C ARG A 96 -3.31 -7.69 -2.62
N ALA A 97 -3.97 -8.06 -3.71
CA ALA A 97 -5.04 -7.26 -4.31
C ALA A 97 -6.25 -7.12 -3.37
N ARG A 98 -6.64 -8.19 -2.68
CA ARG A 98 -7.71 -8.16 -1.66
C ARG A 98 -7.34 -7.22 -0.50
N LYS A 99 -6.10 -7.29 -0.02
CA LYS A 99 -5.61 -6.41 1.05
C LYS A 99 -5.60 -4.94 0.61
N GLN A 100 -5.10 -4.63 -0.58
CA GLN A 100 -5.11 -3.27 -1.13
C GLN A 100 -6.54 -2.73 -1.27
N LYS A 101 -7.48 -3.53 -1.78
CA LYS A 101 -8.90 -3.14 -1.89
C LYS A 101 -9.54 -2.88 -0.53
N GLN A 102 -9.14 -3.61 0.51
CA GLN A 102 -9.62 -3.38 1.88
C GLN A 102 -9.05 -2.09 2.47
N GLU A 103 -7.76 -1.82 2.24
CA GLU A 103 -7.10 -0.57 2.65
C GLU A 103 -7.71 0.64 1.92
N GLU A 104 -7.97 0.54 0.62
CA GLU A 104 -8.65 1.58 -0.15
C GLU A 104 -10.07 1.85 0.40
N LYS A 105 -10.85 0.81 0.67
CA LYS A 105 -12.18 0.96 1.29
C LYS A 105 -12.11 1.67 2.65
N ARG A 106 -11.11 1.33 3.47
CA ARG A 106 -10.89 2.01 4.76
C ARG A 106 -10.54 3.48 4.56
N ALA A 107 -9.65 3.80 3.61
CA ALA A 107 -9.27 5.17 3.30
C ALA A 107 -10.44 6.01 2.76
N VAL A 108 -11.32 5.40 1.94
CA VAL A 108 -12.54 6.07 1.46
C VAL A 108 -13.50 6.36 2.62
N PHE A 109 -13.69 5.41 3.52
CA PHE A 109 -14.54 5.60 4.71
C PHE A 109 -13.98 6.69 5.64
N GLU A 110 -12.67 6.70 5.87
CA GLU A 110 -12.01 7.72 6.69
C GLU A 110 -12.15 9.12 6.05
N ARG A 111 -11.92 9.25 4.75
CA ARG A 111 -12.13 10.51 4.02
C ARG A 111 -13.57 11.00 4.11
N ALA A 112 -14.56 10.11 3.99
CA ALA A 112 -15.97 10.48 4.12
C ALA A 112 -16.28 11.02 5.52
N ARG A 113 -15.69 10.43 6.57
CA ARG A 113 -15.82 10.90 7.96
C ARG A 113 -15.17 12.27 8.16
N GLU A 114 -14.00 12.51 7.57
CA GLU A 114 -13.32 13.82 7.62
C GLU A 114 -14.14 14.90 6.90
N GLU A 115 -14.72 14.57 5.75
CA GLU A 115 -15.58 15.48 4.99
C GLU A 115 -16.86 15.85 5.76
N GLU A 116 -17.48 14.89 6.44
CA GLU A 116 -18.62 15.13 7.31
C GLU A 116 -18.27 16.06 8.48
N LEU A 117 -17.10 15.85 9.10
CA LEU A 117 -16.62 16.72 10.18
C LEU A 117 -16.39 18.16 9.69
N LEU A 118 -15.74 18.32 8.53
CA LEU A 118 -15.53 19.63 7.90
C LEU A 118 -16.85 20.32 7.55
N ARG A 119 -17.86 19.55 7.09
CA ARG A 119 -19.20 20.09 6.82
C ARG A 119 -19.85 20.62 8.09
N MET A 120 -19.76 19.88 9.19
CA MET A 120 -20.29 20.31 10.49
C MET A 120 -19.58 21.57 11.02
N ASP A 121 -18.26 21.65 10.87
CA ASP A 121 -17.49 22.84 11.27
C ASP A 121 -17.84 24.09 10.44
N LEU A 122 -18.05 23.93 9.13
CA LEU A 122 -18.51 25.02 8.27
C LEU A 122 -19.92 25.50 8.64
N GLU A 123 -20.83 24.58 8.97
CA GLU A 123 -22.17 24.93 9.44
C GLU A 123 -22.13 25.68 10.78
N LYS A 124 -21.28 25.21 11.71
CA LYS A 124 -21.06 25.86 13.00
C LYS A 124 -20.48 27.27 12.85
N ALA A 125 -19.50 27.46 11.96
CA ALA A 125 -18.94 28.77 11.65
C ALA A 125 -20.01 29.71 11.10
N ARG A 126 -20.85 29.23 10.17
CA ARG A 126 -21.96 30.01 9.62
C ARG A 126 -22.97 30.44 10.69
N LEU A 127 -23.30 29.56 11.65
CA LEU A 127 -24.19 29.90 12.77
C LEU A 127 -23.54 30.91 13.71
N ALA A 128 -22.24 30.81 13.97
CA ALA A 128 -21.50 31.78 14.78
C ALA A 128 -21.50 33.17 14.14
N ASP A 129 -21.24 33.26 12.84
CA ASP A 129 -21.30 34.52 12.08
C ASP A 129 -22.72 35.12 12.12
N GLN A 130 -23.75 34.28 12.00
CA GLN A 130 -25.15 34.71 12.10
C GLN A 130 -25.49 35.24 13.50
N GLU A 131 -25.00 34.59 14.56
CA GLU A 131 -25.18 35.05 15.93
C GLU A 131 -24.45 36.37 16.18
N GLU A 132 -23.24 36.53 15.67
CA GLU A 132 -22.48 37.79 15.75
C GLU A 132 -23.20 38.93 15.03
N GLN A 133 -23.73 38.67 13.82
CA GLN A 133 -24.56 39.65 13.11
C GLN A 133 -25.80 40.04 13.91
N ARG A 134 -26.46 39.07 14.57
CA ARG A 134 -27.62 39.36 15.44
C ARG A 134 -27.22 40.23 16.63
N ARG A 135 -26.12 39.89 17.32
CA ARG A 135 -25.62 40.70 18.45
C ARG A 135 -25.24 42.12 18.02
N ASN A 136 -24.63 42.27 16.84
CA ASN A 136 -24.27 43.58 16.32
C ASN A 136 -25.51 44.40 15.93
N ALA A 137 -26.53 43.76 15.34
CA ALA A 137 -27.81 44.40 15.04
C ALA A 137 -28.56 44.84 16.31
N GLU A 138 -28.62 43.99 17.33
CA GLU A 138 -29.20 44.30 18.65
C GLU A 138 -28.44 45.45 19.33
N ALA A 139 -27.10 45.44 19.29
CA ALA A 139 -26.28 46.50 19.84
C ALA A 139 -26.49 47.83 19.10
N HIS A 140 -26.62 47.79 17.77
CA HIS A 140 -26.94 48.94 16.94
C HIS A 140 -28.34 49.49 17.25
N GLU A 141 -29.36 48.64 17.36
CA GLU A 141 -30.72 49.04 17.74
C GLU A 141 -30.74 49.65 19.15
N ALA A 142 -30.06 49.04 20.13
CA ALA A 142 -29.95 49.57 21.49
C ALA A 142 -29.21 50.92 21.52
N HIS A 143 -28.24 51.14 20.63
CA HIS A 143 -27.60 52.43 20.48
C HIS A 143 -28.57 53.48 19.90
N LEU A 144 -29.29 53.16 18.83
CA LEU A 144 -30.31 54.04 18.25
C LEU A 144 -31.39 54.40 19.27
N ARG A 145 -31.84 53.43 20.08
CA ARG A 145 -32.81 53.67 21.15
C ARG A 145 -32.30 54.65 22.18
N ARG A 146 -31.05 54.50 22.65
CA ARG A 146 -30.43 55.47 23.58
C ARG A 146 -30.32 56.87 22.99
N VAL A 147 -29.91 56.98 21.73
CA VAL A 147 -29.80 58.28 21.04
C VAL A 147 -31.17 58.96 20.89
N GLN A 148 -32.25 58.19 20.72
CA GLN A 148 -33.62 58.75 20.68
C GLN A 148 -34.14 59.11 22.07
N GLU A 149 -33.86 58.31 23.10
CA GLU A 149 -34.35 58.54 24.47
C GLU A 149 -33.60 59.65 25.21
N GLU A 150 -32.32 59.89 24.90
CA GLU A 150 -31.50 60.92 25.54
C GLU A 150 -32.05 62.35 25.42
N PRO A 151 -32.45 62.86 24.22
CA PRO A 151 -33.06 64.17 24.11
C PRO A 151 -34.42 64.26 24.81
N ASP A 152 -35.24 63.21 24.76
CA ASP A 152 -36.53 63.16 25.46
C ASP A 152 -36.37 63.11 26.98
N ALA A 153 -35.34 62.42 27.48
CA ALA A 153 -34.98 62.40 28.89
C ALA A 153 -34.42 63.76 29.35
N ALA A 154 -33.55 64.38 28.54
CA ALA A 154 -33.02 65.71 28.82
C ALA A 154 -34.14 66.77 28.83
N TRP A 155 -35.07 66.71 27.89
CA TRP A 155 -36.23 67.60 27.84
C TRP A 155 -37.14 67.40 29.06
N ARG A 156 -37.42 66.15 29.45
CA ARG A 156 -38.19 65.84 30.68
C ARG A 156 -37.50 66.36 31.94
N ALA A 157 -36.18 66.16 32.06
CA ALA A 157 -35.42 66.65 33.20
C ALA A 157 -35.38 68.18 33.26
N GLU A 158 -35.26 68.86 32.12
CA GLU A 158 -35.32 70.33 32.04
C GLU A 158 -36.71 70.86 32.46
N HIS A 159 -37.77 70.17 32.07
CA HIS A 159 -39.14 70.54 32.46
C HIS A 159 -39.41 70.32 33.95
N GLU A 160 -39.01 69.17 34.49
CA GLU A 160 -39.14 68.88 35.93
C GLU A 160 -38.33 69.87 36.78
N TYR A 161 -37.15 70.29 36.30
CA TYR A 161 -36.36 71.34 36.94
C TYR A 161 -37.07 72.70 36.93
N LYS A 162 -37.70 73.09 35.81
CA LYS A 162 -38.50 74.32 35.73
C LYS A 162 -39.68 74.28 36.70
N ASP A 163 -40.46 73.20 36.72
CA ASP A 163 -41.58 73.04 37.64
C ASP A 163 -41.12 73.09 39.12
N PHE A 164 -39.99 72.45 39.44
CA PHE A 164 -39.42 72.51 40.79
C PHE A 164 -38.98 73.94 41.16
N THR A 165 -38.25 74.64 40.28
CA THR A 165 -37.81 76.01 40.56
C THR A 165 -38.96 77.02 40.64
N GLU A 166 -40.00 76.89 39.83
CA GLU A 166 -41.17 77.78 39.86
C GLU A 166 -41.98 77.59 41.16
N THR A 167 -42.13 76.34 41.61
CA THR A 167 -42.77 76.02 42.90
C THR A 167 -41.92 76.50 44.09
N HIS A 168 -40.59 76.41 44.00
CA HIS A 168 -39.68 76.81 45.07
C HIS A 168 -39.37 78.32 45.10
N THR A 169 -39.68 79.08 44.04
CA THR A 169 -39.54 80.55 44.03
C THR A 169 -40.72 81.25 44.71
N SER A 170 -41.85 80.55 44.90
CA SER A 170 -43.01 81.07 45.66
C SER A 170 -42.90 80.84 47.18
N ILE A 171 -41.96 80.02 47.65
CA ILE A 171 -41.73 79.73 49.06
C ILE A 171 -40.30 80.16 49.40
N THR A 172 -40.15 81.16 50.27
CA THR A 172 -38.89 81.67 50.85
C THR A 172 -38.15 82.81 50.13
N HIS A 173 -38.71 84.01 50.28
CA HIS A 173 -37.96 85.20 50.68
C HIS A 173 -37.28 84.98 52.06
N THR A 174 -36.23 84.16 52.17
CA THR A 174 -35.39 84.10 53.38
C THR A 174 -34.02 83.51 53.07
N LYS A 175 -33.06 84.42 52.81
CA LYS A 175 -31.70 84.50 53.40
C LYS A 175 -31.07 83.17 53.85
N THR A 176 -29.89 82.82 53.30
CA THR A 176 -28.67 82.20 53.94
C THR A 176 -27.84 81.50 52.83
N THR A 177 -26.70 82.04 52.33
CA THR A 177 -25.32 82.06 52.90
C THR A 177 -24.51 80.78 52.58
N TYR A 178 -23.61 80.91 51.59
CA TYR A 178 -22.34 80.20 51.23
C TYR A 178 -22.20 78.68 51.37
N THR A 179 -21.61 78.03 50.34
CA THR A 179 -20.26 77.42 50.43
C THR A 179 -19.72 76.97 49.08
N THR A 180 -18.59 77.57 48.69
CA THR A 180 -17.74 77.20 47.55
C THR A 180 -16.82 76.06 47.99
N THR A 181 -16.89 74.90 47.33
CA THR A 181 -15.93 73.81 47.52
C THR A 181 -15.22 73.53 46.20
N THR A 182 -14.03 74.13 46.09
CA THR A 182 -13.03 73.89 45.05
C THR A 182 -12.33 72.56 45.33
N ILE A 183 -12.45 71.58 44.43
CA ILE A 183 -11.61 70.36 44.44
C ILE A 183 -10.73 70.44 43.20
N GLY A 184 -9.45 70.74 43.43
CA GLY A 184 -8.39 70.66 42.43
C GLY A 184 -7.84 69.25 42.35
N GLU A 185 -7.93 68.63 41.18
CA GLU A 185 -7.33 67.34 40.87
C GLU A 185 -6.03 67.58 40.10
N SER A 186 -4.91 67.36 40.79
CA SER A 186 -3.55 67.49 40.29
C SER A 186 -3.16 66.26 39.46
N SER A 187 -3.12 66.41 38.14
CA SER A 187 -2.56 65.42 37.22
C SER A 187 -1.03 65.51 37.20
N SER A 188 -0.35 64.50 37.75
CA SER A 188 1.10 64.35 37.61
C SER A 188 1.45 63.77 36.23
N PRO A 189 2.47 64.28 35.53
CA PRO A 189 2.90 63.74 34.24
C PRO A 189 3.61 62.39 34.42
N SER A 190 3.16 61.36 33.69
CA SER A 190 3.83 60.06 33.62
C SER A 190 5.27 60.19 33.08
N PRO A 191 6.24 59.43 33.62
CA PRO A 191 7.62 59.44 33.14
C PRO A 191 7.72 58.88 31.72
N PRO A 192 8.71 59.33 30.92
CA PRO A 192 8.93 58.84 29.56
C PRO A 192 9.32 57.34 29.57
N PRO A 193 8.86 56.55 28.58
CA PRO A 193 9.19 55.13 28.49
C PRO A 193 10.70 54.92 28.32
N PRO A 194 11.28 53.87 28.92
CA PRO A 194 12.71 53.57 28.79
C PRO A 194 13.08 53.28 27.32
N PRO A 195 14.30 53.64 26.88
CA PRO A 195 14.76 53.36 25.53
C PRO A 195 14.77 51.84 25.27
N PRO A 196 14.40 51.39 24.06
CA PRO A 196 14.40 49.98 23.72
C PRO A 196 15.82 49.40 23.84
N PRO A 197 15.98 48.19 24.39
CA PRO A 197 17.29 47.55 24.52
C PRO A 197 17.94 47.39 23.13
N PRO A 198 19.27 47.54 23.02
CA PRO A 198 19.97 47.37 21.76
C PRO A 198 19.71 45.96 21.20
N PRO A 199 19.52 45.82 19.88
CA PRO A 199 19.29 44.53 19.26
C PRO A 199 20.47 43.59 19.55
N PRO A 200 20.21 42.32 19.90
CA PRO A 200 21.27 41.35 20.17
C PRO A 200 22.15 41.19 18.91
N PRO A 201 23.47 41.00 19.09
CA PRO A 201 24.38 40.78 17.96
C PRO A 201 23.92 39.55 17.15
N PRO A 202 24.01 39.59 15.81
CA PRO A 202 23.63 38.47 14.98
C PRO A 202 24.46 37.22 15.35
N PRO A 203 23.84 36.04 15.43
CA PRO A 203 24.56 34.81 15.76
C PRO A 203 25.64 34.52 14.70
N PRO A 204 26.81 33.97 15.12
CA PRO A 204 27.86 33.62 14.18
C PRO A 204 27.37 32.59 13.14
N PRO A 205 27.86 32.66 11.90
CA PRO A 205 27.49 31.70 10.86
C PRO A 205 27.89 30.28 11.26
N PRO A 206 27.04 29.27 11.00
CA PRO A 206 27.35 27.88 11.30
C PRO A 206 28.59 27.41 10.50
N PRO A 207 29.43 26.54 11.08
CA PRO A 207 30.60 26.00 10.40
C PRO A 207 30.19 25.19 9.16
N PRO A 208 31.00 25.20 8.09
CA PRO A 208 30.73 24.44 6.88
C PRO A 208 30.69 22.94 7.20
N ALA A 209 29.63 22.27 6.74
CA ALA A 209 29.46 20.83 6.92
C ALA A 209 30.60 20.05 6.24
N PRO A 210 31.10 18.97 6.86
CA PRO A 210 32.16 18.15 6.28
C PRO A 210 31.70 17.55 4.94
N ALA A 211 32.55 17.70 3.91
CA ALA A 211 32.29 17.18 2.58
C ALA A 211 32.14 15.66 2.62
N VAL A 212 30.92 15.18 2.35
CA VAL A 212 30.64 13.76 2.18
C VAL A 212 31.34 13.28 0.89
N PRO A 213 32.15 12.21 0.95
CA PRO A 213 32.84 11.71 -0.23
C PRO A 213 31.80 11.22 -1.26
N LEU A 214 32.00 11.65 -2.51
CA LEU A 214 31.18 11.28 -3.66
C LEU A 214 31.33 9.77 -3.88
N LEU A 215 30.30 9.00 -3.51
CA LEU A 215 30.24 7.56 -3.76
C LEU A 215 30.16 7.32 -5.27
N ASP A 216 31.22 6.72 -5.81
CA ASP A 216 31.30 6.26 -7.19
C ASP A 216 30.58 4.91 -7.34
N PHE A 217 29.38 4.94 -7.93
CA PHE A 217 28.55 3.76 -8.17
C PHE A 217 28.96 2.96 -9.43
N SER A 218 30.07 3.31 -10.08
CA SER A 218 30.47 2.67 -11.35
C SER A 218 31.31 1.39 -11.19
N GLN A 219 31.71 1.00 -9.98
CA GLN A 219 32.47 -0.23 -9.78
C GLN A 219 31.54 -1.46 -9.60
N PRO A 220 31.74 -2.54 -10.38
CA PRO A 220 31.02 -3.78 -10.17
C PRO A 220 31.37 -4.37 -8.79
N PRO A 221 30.42 -5.00 -8.09
CA PRO A 221 30.64 -5.51 -6.74
C PRO A 221 31.74 -6.57 -6.74
N LYS A 222 32.96 -6.18 -6.36
CA LYS A 222 34.04 -7.13 -6.06
C LYS A 222 33.68 -7.80 -4.74
N GLU A 223 33.32 -9.08 -4.83
CA GLU A 223 33.22 -10.08 -3.75
C GLU A 223 33.33 -9.51 -2.33
N GLN A 224 32.28 -8.81 -1.90
CA GLN A 224 32.17 -8.42 -0.50
C GLN A 224 31.71 -9.66 0.25
N SER A 225 32.65 -10.32 0.94
CA SER A 225 32.37 -11.40 1.88
C SER A 225 31.59 -10.82 3.07
N TYR A 226 30.29 -10.59 2.89
CA TYR A 226 29.40 -10.16 3.95
C TYR A 226 29.32 -11.28 4.98
N GLY A 227 29.98 -11.07 6.12
CA GLY A 227 29.86 -11.93 7.29
C GLY A 227 28.39 -12.07 7.67
N HIS A 228 27.88 -13.29 7.64
CA HIS A 228 26.53 -13.59 8.07
C HIS A 228 26.54 -13.78 9.58
N HIS A 229 25.84 -12.91 10.32
CA HIS A 229 25.57 -13.16 11.73
C HIS A 229 24.24 -13.91 11.87
N PHE A 230 24.20 -14.86 12.79
CA PHE A 230 22.99 -15.62 13.12
C PHE A 230 22.28 -14.94 14.29
N ILE A 231 20.99 -14.64 14.10
CA ILE A 231 20.08 -14.29 15.20
C ILE A 231 19.04 -15.42 15.23
N GLY A 232 19.22 -16.37 16.14
CA GLY A 232 18.44 -17.62 16.18
C GLY A 232 18.72 -18.52 14.96
N THR A 233 17.67 -19.06 14.35
CA THR A 233 17.76 -19.98 13.19
C THR A 233 17.67 -19.29 11.81
N ARG A 234 17.44 -17.97 11.76
CA ARG A 234 17.33 -17.23 10.49
C ARG A 234 18.61 -16.46 10.17
N ARG A 235 19.09 -16.62 8.93
CA ARG A 235 20.16 -15.80 8.35
C ARG A 235 19.56 -14.50 7.81
N GLN A 236 20.03 -13.36 8.29
CA GLN A 236 19.75 -12.06 7.69
C GLN A 236 21.04 -11.42 7.17
N PRO A 237 21.01 -10.81 5.97
CA PRO A 237 22.14 -10.07 5.43
C PRO A 237 22.37 -8.79 6.24
N VAL A 238 23.59 -8.59 6.72
CA VAL A 238 23.98 -7.41 7.51
C VAL A 238 24.25 -6.25 6.56
N HIS A 239 23.41 -5.22 6.65
CA HIS A 239 23.62 -3.98 5.91
C HIS A 239 24.85 -3.25 6.49
N ALA A 240 25.68 -2.64 5.64
CA ALA A 240 26.95 -2.02 6.03
C ALA A 240 26.81 -0.94 7.13
N SER A 241 25.63 -0.32 7.25
CA SER A 241 25.31 0.65 8.29
C SER A 241 25.27 0.07 9.71
N GLN A 242 25.13 -1.24 9.88
CA GLN A 242 25.10 -1.89 11.20
C GLN A 242 26.50 -2.20 11.76
N LYS A 243 27.56 -2.20 10.92
CA LYS A 243 28.93 -2.44 11.40
C LYS A 243 29.54 -1.28 12.17
N LEU A 244 29.10 -0.04 11.90
CA LEU A 244 29.65 1.15 12.56
C LEU A 244 29.32 1.23 14.06
N ALA A 245 28.29 0.52 14.52
CA ALA A 245 27.94 0.47 15.95
C ALA A 245 28.77 -0.55 16.75
N ALA A 246 29.44 -1.50 16.10
CA ALA A 246 30.18 -2.56 16.78
C ALA A 246 31.64 -2.19 17.09
N GLU A 247 32.24 -1.24 16.37
CA GLU A 247 33.65 -0.85 16.55
C GLU A 247 33.86 0.32 17.51
N HIS A 248 32.78 0.97 17.98
CA HIS A 248 32.84 1.99 19.03
C HIS A 248 31.89 1.64 20.18
N PRO A 249 32.33 0.85 21.19
CA PRO A 249 31.59 0.73 22.44
C PRO A 249 31.68 2.07 23.18
N LEU A 250 30.73 2.97 22.92
CA LEU A 250 30.53 4.16 23.75
C LEU A 250 30.07 3.69 25.13
N SER A 251 30.95 3.95 26.10
CA SER A 251 30.80 3.77 27.53
C SER A 251 29.42 4.24 28.05
N PRO A 252 28.69 3.43 28.85
CA PRO A 252 27.40 3.84 29.40
C PRO A 252 27.62 4.50 30.77
N THR A 253 27.75 5.82 30.81
CA THR A 253 27.53 6.58 32.06
C THR A 253 27.03 7.98 31.74
N ALA A 254 25.75 8.09 31.40
CA ALA A 254 25.02 9.35 31.55
C ALA A 254 23.53 9.05 31.83
N PRO A 255 22.94 9.63 32.89
CA PRO A 255 21.53 9.44 33.20
C PRO A 255 20.67 10.15 32.14
N PHE A 256 19.72 9.40 31.58
CA PHE A 256 18.69 9.92 30.69
C PHE A 256 17.85 10.95 31.43
N THR A 257 17.97 12.22 31.03
CA THR A 257 16.99 13.24 31.34
C THR A 257 15.93 13.24 30.23
N LEU A 258 14.70 12.89 30.60
CA LEU A 258 13.51 13.03 29.76
C LEU A 258 13.35 14.51 29.37
N ARG A 259 13.68 14.82 28.12
CA ARG A 259 13.42 16.13 27.52
C ARG A 259 12.00 16.09 26.96
N SER A 260 11.14 16.96 27.48
CA SER A 260 9.76 17.14 27.04
C SER A 260 9.68 17.54 25.56
N PRO A 261 8.61 17.12 24.85
CA PRO A 261 8.43 17.49 23.44
C PRO A 261 8.17 18.99 23.33
N GLN A 262 9.04 19.70 22.60
CA GLN A 262 8.80 21.10 22.25
C GLN A 262 7.65 21.20 21.25
N THR A 263 6.73 22.11 21.54
CA THR A 263 5.60 22.50 20.71
C THR A 263 6.10 23.12 19.40
N LEU A 264 5.72 22.49 18.29
CA LEU A 264 6.02 22.92 16.93
C LEU A 264 5.16 24.15 16.59
N VAL A 265 5.76 25.34 16.68
CA VAL A 265 5.17 26.59 16.19
C VAL A 265 5.23 26.57 14.66
N ARG A 266 4.07 26.36 14.03
CA ARG A 266 3.90 26.35 12.57
C ARG A 266 3.76 27.80 12.09
N LEU A 267 4.81 28.34 11.46
CA LEU A 267 4.76 29.62 10.74
C LEU A 267 3.94 29.48 9.45
N PRO A 268 3.00 30.39 9.15
CA PRO A 268 2.31 30.42 7.85
C PRO A 268 3.22 31.05 6.79
N THR A 269 3.77 30.24 5.89
CA THR A 269 4.35 30.72 4.64
C THR A 269 3.24 30.97 3.61
N ALA A 270 2.97 32.24 3.36
CA ALA A 270 2.13 32.67 2.24
C ALA A 270 2.86 32.41 0.91
N VAL A 271 2.45 31.38 0.18
CA VAL A 271 2.86 31.15 -1.21
C VAL A 271 1.84 31.82 -2.13
N LYS A 272 2.27 32.87 -2.84
CA LYS A 272 1.55 33.48 -3.96
C LYS A 272 1.45 32.47 -5.13
N PRO A 273 0.27 32.19 -5.70
CA PRO A 273 0.18 31.46 -6.95
C PRO A 273 0.59 32.35 -8.14
N SER A 274 1.48 31.83 -8.99
CA SER A 274 1.80 32.42 -10.31
C SER A 274 0.72 32.04 -11.34
N PRO A 275 0.45 32.89 -12.35
CA PRO A 275 -0.64 32.68 -13.28
C PRO A 275 -0.30 31.70 -14.40
N GLN A 276 -1.36 30.96 -14.76
CA GLN A 276 -1.65 30.22 -16.00
C GLN A 276 -0.78 30.53 -17.23
N SER A 277 -0.24 29.47 -17.83
CA SER A 277 0.13 29.42 -19.25
C SER A 277 -0.82 28.49 -20.01
N SER A 278 -1.32 29.01 -21.13
CA SER A 278 -2.34 28.48 -22.03
C SER A 278 -1.94 27.19 -22.79
N PRO A 279 -2.90 26.41 -23.32
CA PRO A 279 -2.62 25.17 -24.06
C PRO A 279 -2.23 25.43 -25.52
N SER A 280 -1.15 24.79 -25.96
CA SER A 280 -0.68 24.80 -27.34
C SER A 280 -1.33 23.68 -28.16
N SER A 281 -2.11 24.12 -29.15
CA SER A 281 -2.33 23.57 -30.49
C SER A 281 -1.97 22.11 -30.77
N THR A 282 -3.01 21.30 -30.92
CA THR A 282 -3.03 20.03 -31.65
C THR A 282 -2.98 20.27 -33.17
N SER A 283 -2.01 19.64 -33.83
CA SER A 283 -1.92 19.37 -35.27
C SER A 283 -1.18 18.04 -35.34
N GLY A 284 -1.67 16.96 -35.93
CA GLY A 284 -2.42 16.82 -37.17
C GLY A 284 -1.69 15.69 -37.89
N LEU A 285 -2.24 14.48 -37.88
CA LEU A 285 -1.78 13.40 -38.75
C LEU A 285 -3.00 12.64 -39.28
N SER A 286 -3.25 12.92 -40.55
CA SER A 286 -4.14 12.22 -41.45
C SER A 286 -3.64 10.78 -41.66
N GLY A 287 -4.54 9.81 -41.60
CA GLY A 287 -4.28 8.42 -41.93
C GLY A 287 -5.54 7.77 -42.48
N LEU A 288 -5.62 7.73 -43.80
CA LEU A 288 -6.69 7.16 -44.61
C LEU A 288 -6.79 5.64 -44.43
N SER A 289 -8.00 5.10 -44.24
CA SER A 289 -8.47 3.98 -45.07
C SER A 289 -9.96 3.65 -44.91
N PRO A 290 -10.63 3.17 -45.97
CA PRO A 290 -12.08 3.07 -46.05
C PRO A 290 -12.59 1.66 -45.75
N GLY A 291 -13.65 1.56 -44.96
CA GLY A 291 -14.29 0.29 -44.65
C GLY A 291 -15.80 0.46 -44.47
N ARG A 292 -16.52 0.52 -45.59
CA ARG A 292 -17.98 0.44 -45.66
C ARG A 292 -18.51 -0.71 -44.80
N GLN A 293 -19.34 -0.42 -43.80
CA GLN A 293 -20.41 -1.34 -43.39
C GLN A 293 -21.73 -0.60 -43.13
N LYS A 294 -22.69 -0.99 -43.97
CA LYS A 294 -24.15 -0.82 -43.97
C LYS A 294 -24.76 -0.29 -42.66
N LEU A 295 -25.30 0.93 -42.75
CA LEU A 295 -26.37 1.42 -41.89
C LEU A 295 -27.58 0.49 -42.01
N ARG A 296 -27.89 -0.25 -40.95
CA ARG A 296 -29.22 -0.83 -40.73
C ARG A 296 -30.07 0.21 -40.01
N SER A 297 -31.14 0.61 -40.66
CA SER A 297 -32.20 1.48 -40.15
C SER A 297 -32.75 0.93 -38.85
N ARG A 298 -32.66 1.73 -37.79
CA ARG A 298 -33.26 1.46 -36.47
C ARG A 298 -34.70 1.98 -36.50
N PRO A 299 -35.73 1.17 -36.15
CA PRO A 299 -37.10 1.65 -36.07
C PRO A 299 -37.28 2.60 -34.87
N PRO A 300 -38.29 3.50 -34.92
CA PRO A 300 -38.54 4.47 -33.85
C PRO A 300 -38.99 3.77 -32.56
N PRO A 301 -38.69 4.33 -31.39
CA PRO A 301 -39.12 3.78 -30.11
C PRO A 301 -40.64 3.93 -29.98
N LYS A 302 -41.32 2.82 -29.67
CA LYS A 302 -42.70 2.82 -29.20
C LYS A 302 -42.74 3.40 -27.79
N GLU A 303 -43.65 4.35 -27.59
CA GLU A 303 -44.01 4.93 -26.30
C GLU A 303 -44.34 3.82 -25.29
N ALA A 304 -43.66 3.86 -24.15
CA ALA A 304 -43.93 2.98 -23.03
C ALA A 304 -45.11 3.55 -22.22
N PRO A 305 -46.06 2.72 -21.77
CA PRO A 305 -47.12 3.16 -20.88
C PRO A 305 -46.53 3.60 -19.54
N GLN A 306 -47.00 4.75 -19.05
CA GLN A 306 -46.73 5.24 -17.68
C GLN A 306 -47.27 4.21 -16.68
N GLY A 307 -46.40 3.34 -16.20
CA GLY A 307 -46.69 2.34 -15.18
C GLY A 307 -45.57 2.30 -14.17
N ASP A 308 -45.87 2.78 -12.97
CA ASP A 308 -45.23 2.51 -11.68
C ASP A 308 -43.69 2.43 -11.67
N PHE A 309 -43.06 3.59 -11.43
CA PHE A 309 -41.62 3.76 -11.19
C PHE A 309 -41.01 2.79 -10.16
N ALA A 310 -41.82 2.21 -9.27
CA ALA A 310 -41.37 1.21 -8.29
C ALA A 310 -40.96 -0.12 -8.95
N SER A 311 -41.57 -0.49 -10.09
CA SER A 311 -41.29 -1.76 -10.76
C SER A 311 -40.01 -1.73 -11.60
N GLU A 312 -39.71 -0.57 -12.20
CA GLU A 312 -38.51 -0.41 -13.03
C GLU A 312 -37.22 -0.38 -12.19
N LEU A 313 -37.25 0.22 -11.00
CA LEU A 313 -36.10 0.20 -10.08
C LEU A 313 -35.77 -1.23 -9.64
N GLN A 314 -36.79 -2.02 -9.30
CA GLN A 314 -36.67 -3.44 -8.92
C GLN A 314 -36.10 -4.28 -10.08
N ALA A 315 -36.57 -4.04 -11.32
CA ALA A 315 -36.07 -4.72 -12.51
C ALA A 315 -34.60 -4.35 -12.82
N THR A 316 -34.20 -3.12 -12.52
CA THR A 316 -32.83 -2.65 -12.70
C THR A 316 -31.88 -3.29 -11.68
N TRP A 317 -32.33 -3.50 -10.44
CA TRP A 317 -31.58 -4.22 -9.41
C TRP A 317 -31.42 -5.71 -9.74
N ASN A 318 -32.48 -6.36 -10.23
CA ASN A 318 -32.43 -7.76 -10.66
C ASN A 318 -31.47 -7.99 -11.85
N ARG A 319 -31.35 -7.05 -12.79
CA ARG A 319 -30.40 -7.17 -13.91
C ARG A 319 -28.94 -7.01 -13.50
N ARG A 320 -28.67 -6.31 -12.39
CA ARG A 320 -27.30 -6.13 -11.87
C ARG A 320 -26.82 -7.30 -11.01
N GLY A 321 -27.64 -8.34 -10.83
CA GLY A 321 -27.27 -9.51 -10.02
C GLY A 321 -27.07 -9.18 -8.53
N ILE A 322 -27.57 -8.03 -8.09
CA ILE A 322 -27.58 -7.65 -6.67
C ILE A 322 -28.75 -8.40 -6.06
N ARG A 323 -28.51 -9.65 -5.65
CA ARG A 323 -29.43 -10.33 -4.75
C ARG A 323 -29.37 -9.59 -3.43
N HIS A 324 -30.53 -9.14 -2.97
CA HIS A 324 -30.70 -8.68 -1.60
C HIS A 324 -30.48 -9.90 -0.72
N GLU A 325 -29.24 -10.09 -0.26
CA GLU A 325 -28.94 -10.97 0.87
C GLU A 325 -29.68 -10.32 2.04
N THR A 326 -30.86 -10.85 2.37
CA THR A 326 -31.41 -10.70 3.71
C THR A 326 -30.36 -11.31 4.63
N ASP A 327 -29.64 -10.45 5.35
CA ASP A 327 -28.96 -10.79 6.60
C ASP A 327 -30.04 -11.39 7.51
N GLU A 328 -30.29 -12.68 7.35
CA GLU A 328 -30.80 -13.51 8.43
C GLU A 328 -29.59 -13.68 9.36
N ASP A 329 -29.54 -12.81 10.36
CA ASP A 329 -28.74 -12.98 11.57
C ASP A 329 -29.15 -14.31 12.23
N ASP A 330 -28.61 -15.43 11.71
CA ASP A 330 -28.52 -16.67 12.47
C ASP A 330 -27.47 -16.43 13.56
N ASP A 331 -28.03 -16.15 14.74
CA ASP A 331 -27.46 -16.13 16.07
C ASP A 331 -26.75 -17.47 16.35
N ASP A 332 -25.57 -17.67 15.75
CA ASP A 332 -24.63 -18.71 16.17
C ASP A 332 -24.03 -18.26 17.51
N GLY A 333 -24.67 -18.72 18.58
CA GLY A 333 -24.28 -18.55 19.97
C GLY A 333 -22.84 -18.95 20.27
N ILE A 334 -21.89 -18.06 19.95
CA ILE A 334 -20.58 -18.02 20.57
C ILE A 334 -20.78 -17.49 21.99
N THR A 335 -20.98 -18.46 22.87
CA THR A 335 -20.72 -18.34 24.29
C THR A 335 -19.37 -17.66 24.51
N THR A 336 -19.41 -16.42 24.96
CA THR A 336 -18.26 -15.69 25.50
C THR A 336 -17.82 -16.36 26.79
N ALA A 337 -17.02 -17.42 26.69
CA ALA A 337 -16.23 -17.91 27.80
C ALA A 337 -15.05 -16.94 27.99
N SER A 338 -15.16 -16.12 29.03
CA SER A 338 -14.09 -15.28 29.56
C SER A 338 -12.86 -16.14 29.89
N ILE A 339 -11.86 -16.12 29.00
CA ILE A 339 -10.55 -16.69 29.28
C ILE A 339 -9.72 -15.60 29.96
N SER A 340 -9.56 -15.75 31.27
CA SER A 340 -8.63 -14.98 32.08
C SER A 340 -7.18 -15.24 31.65
N PRO A 341 -6.31 -14.22 31.55
CA PRO A 341 -4.92 -14.38 31.17
C PRO A 341 -4.06 -14.64 32.42
N SER A 342 -3.91 -15.90 32.81
CA SER A 342 -2.85 -16.29 33.73
C SER A 342 -2.71 -17.81 33.78
N GLU A 343 -1.47 -18.26 33.58
CA GLU A 343 -0.87 -19.54 34.00
C GLU A 343 -0.33 -20.42 32.87
N SER A 344 1.01 -20.46 32.85
CA SER A 344 1.79 -21.69 32.71
C SER A 344 2.06 -22.22 31.30
N ALA A 345 3.05 -21.59 30.68
CA ALA A 345 4.06 -22.31 29.92
C ALA A 345 4.72 -23.37 30.81
N SER A 346 4.48 -24.67 30.56
CA SER A 346 5.39 -25.81 30.75
C SER A 346 4.61 -27.12 30.70
N GLN A 347 4.46 -27.70 29.50
CA GLN A 347 4.31 -29.16 29.33
C GLN A 347 4.52 -29.52 27.86
N ILE A 348 5.79 -29.57 27.45
CA ILE A 348 6.19 -30.30 26.26
C ILE A 348 6.21 -31.77 26.68
N GLY A 349 5.09 -32.46 26.47
CA GLY A 349 5.00 -33.91 26.58
C GLY A 349 5.76 -34.55 25.43
N GLY A 350 6.88 -35.20 25.73
CA GLY A 350 7.58 -36.06 24.79
C GLY A 350 6.83 -37.36 24.61
N GLU A 351 6.10 -37.51 23.50
CA GLU A 351 5.64 -38.81 23.04
C GLU A 351 6.69 -39.44 22.12
N ALA A 352 7.32 -40.51 22.62
CA ALA A 352 8.17 -41.39 21.86
C ALA A 352 7.33 -42.29 20.93
N PRO A 353 7.65 -42.44 19.63
CA PRO A 353 7.00 -43.42 18.79
C PRO A 353 7.47 -44.83 19.16
N LYS A 354 6.57 -45.59 19.78
CA LYS A 354 6.70 -47.05 19.93
C LYS A 354 6.47 -47.72 18.58
N GLY A 355 7.48 -48.46 18.14
CA GLY A 355 7.28 -49.81 17.63
C GLY A 355 7.19 -49.97 16.12
N TRP A 356 8.33 -50.31 15.51
CA TRP A 356 8.38 -51.26 14.39
C TRP A 356 9.47 -52.28 14.71
N ARG A 357 9.07 -53.45 15.21
CA ARG A 357 9.89 -54.67 15.11
C ARG A 357 9.49 -55.34 13.80
N GLY A 358 10.48 -55.50 12.92
CA GLY A 358 10.52 -56.48 11.84
C GLY A 358 11.68 -57.41 12.11
#